data_AF-A0A5K1HLY2-F1
#
_entry.id   AF-A0A5K1HLY2-F1
#
_cell.length_a   1.000
_cell.length_b   1.000
_cell.length_c   1.000
_cell.angle_alpha   90.00
_cell.angle_beta   90.00
_cell.angle_gamma   90.00
#
_symmetry.space_group_name_H-M   'P 1'
#
loop_
_entity.id
_entity.type
_entity.pdbx_description
1 polymer ?
#
loop_
_entity_poly.entity_id
_entity_poly.type
_entity_poly.pdbx_seq_one_letter_code
_entity_poly.pdbx_strand_id
1 'polypeptide(L)'
;PDVVIVPEFMCKTLTIRETVNEHSMNFLKECVLRGNKRGGANFITTKSGEKIAISSARGKLQLRMGDVVERHLRDGDVVIFNRQPSLHRISMMGFK
;
A
#
# COMPACT_ATOMS: atom_id res chain seq x y z
N PRO A 1 -17.19 -16.74 -4.36
CA PRO A 1 -16.81 -15.30 -4.35
C PRO A 1 -15.37 -15.15 -3.84
N ASP A 2 -14.49 -14.57 -4.65
CA ASP A 2 -13.06 -14.45 -4.37
C ASP A 2 -12.73 -13.14 -3.64
N VAL A 3 -13.60 -12.74 -2.71
CA VAL A 3 -13.53 -11.45 -1.99
C VAL A 3 -13.37 -11.72 -0.51
N VAL A 4 -12.50 -10.95 0.15
CA VAL A 4 -12.27 -11.03 1.59
C VAL A 4 -12.36 -9.65 2.24
N ILE A 5 -13.08 -9.58 3.36
CA ILE A 5 -13.24 -8.33 4.09
C ILE A 5 -12.03 -8.15 5.01
N VAL A 6 -11.28 -7.06 4.79
CA VAL A 6 -10.16 -6.67 5.64
C VAL A 6 -10.59 -5.51 6.54
N PRO A 7 -10.42 -5.60 7.87
CA PRO A 7 -10.73 -4.49 8.78
C PRO A 7 -9.92 -3.23 8.48
N GLU A 8 -10.52 -2.06 8.66
CA GLU A 8 -9.91 -0.78 8.27
C GLU A 8 -8.55 -0.51 8.93
N PHE A 9 -8.41 -0.85 10.22
CA PHE A 9 -7.13 -0.68 10.92
C PHE A 9 -6.02 -1.54 10.27
N MET A 10 -6.38 -2.72 9.76
CA MET A 10 -5.47 -3.62 9.07
C MET A 10 -5.14 -3.09 7.68
N CYS A 11 -6.10 -2.51 6.96
CA CYS A 11 -5.86 -1.87 5.66
C CYS A 11 -4.84 -0.72 5.74
N LYS A 12 -4.83 0.03 6.84
CA LYS A 12 -3.85 1.10 7.10
C LYS A 12 -2.47 0.58 7.49
N THR A 13 -2.42 -0.60 8.09
CA THR A 13 -1.19 -1.22 8.56
C THR A 13 -0.47 -1.93 7.42
N LEU A 14 -1.23 -2.70 6.63
CA LEU A 14 -0.75 -3.37 5.43
C LEU A 14 -0.53 -2.37 4.31
N THR A 15 0.60 -2.49 3.63
CA THR A 15 0.95 -1.59 2.53
C THR A 15 1.36 -2.34 1.29
N ILE A 16 1.10 -1.73 0.15
CA ILE A 16 1.58 -2.16 -1.15
C ILE A 16 2.60 -1.14 -1.64
N ARG A 17 3.74 -1.64 -2.10
CA ARG A 17 4.77 -0.84 -2.74
C ARG A 17 4.40 -0.61 -4.19
N GLU A 18 4.25 0.66 -4.55
CA GLU A 18 3.97 1.07 -5.91
C GLU A 18 5.02 2.08 -6.37
N THR A 19 5.68 1.78 -7.49
CA THR A 19 6.66 2.67 -8.09
C THR A 19 5.95 3.78 -8.84
N VAL A 20 6.39 5.00 -8.62
CA VAL A 20 5.85 6.19 -9.27
C VAL A 20 6.26 6.20 -10.74
N ASN A 21 5.27 6.14 -11.62
CA ASN A 21 5.41 6.31 -13.06
C ASN A 21 4.42 7.39 -13.53
N GLU A 22 4.39 7.69 -14.83
CA GLU A 22 3.50 8.70 -15.39
C GLU A 22 2.02 8.43 -15.12
N HIS A 23 1.62 7.16 -15.17
CA HIS A 23 0.23 6.74 -14.96
C HIS A 23 -0.18 6.76 -13.48
N SER A 24 0.72 6.35 -12.57
CA SER A 24 0.45 6.27 -11.14
C SER A 24 0.69 7.58 -10.39
N MET A 25 1.36 8.56 -11.01
CA MET A 25 1.79 9.79 -10.34
C MET A 25 0.65 10.55 -9.65
N ASN A 26 -0.45 10.82 -10.36
CA ASN A 26 -1.57 11.58 -9.82
C ASN A 26 -2.22 10.86 -8.64
N PHE A 27 -2.40 9.56 -8.81
CA PHE A 27 -3.05 8.69 -7.85
C PHE A 27 -2.21 8.52 -6.57
N LEU A 28 -0.90 8.28 -6.70
CA LEU A 28 0.02 8.17 -5.55
C LEU A 28 0.23 9.50 -4.84
N LYS A 29 0.22 10.62 -5.58
CA LYS A 29 0.27 11.96 -4.99
C LYS A 29 -0.94 12.22 -4.09
N GLU A 30 -2.14 11.80 -4.50
CA GLU A 30 -3.34 11.87 -3.67
C GLU A 30 -3.21 11.01 -2.39
N CYS A 31 -2.69 9.79 -2.51
CA CYS A 31 -2.46 8.92 -1.35
C CYS A 31 -1.51 9.55 -0.33
N VAL A 32 -0.42 10.14 -0.81
CA VAL A 32 0.54 10.84 0.05
C VAL A 32 -0.08 12.09 0.68
N LEU A 33 -0.88 12.85 -0.06
CA LEU A 33 -1.59 14.02 0.47
C LEU A 33 -2.58 13.64 1.58
N ARG A 34 -3.29 12.51 1.43
CA ARG A 34 -4.18 11.97 2.47
C ARG A 34 -3.42 11.51 3.72
N GLY A 35 -2.16 11.10 3.58
CA GLY A 35 -1.30 10.67 4.67
C GLY A 35 -1.77 9.38 5.34
N ASN A 36 -1.72 9.30 6.67
CA ASN A 36 -2.14 8.12 7.44
C ASN A 36 -3.68 8.02 7.62
N LYS A 37 -4.47 8.54 6.67
CA LYS A 37 -5.93 8.34 6.60
C LYS A 37 -6.25 7.17 5.67
N ARG A 38 -7.46 6.61 5.75
CA ARG A 38 -7.90 5.51 4.89
C ARG A 38 -7.66 5.82 3.41
N GLY A 39 -7.04 4.88 2.70
CA GLY A 39 -6.68 5.03 1.29
C GLY A 39 -5.52 6.01 1.06
N GLY A 40 -4.70 6.24 2.09
CA GLY A 40 -3.50 7.06 2.02
C GLY A 40 -2.23 6.22 1.90
N ALA A 41 -1.15 6.68 2.51
CA ALA A 41 0.16 6.02 2.46
C ALA A 41 0.93 6.24 3.77
N ASN A 42 1.87 5.32 4.05
CA ASN A 42 2.69 5.36 5.26
C ASN A 42 4.11 5.87 4.99
N PHE A 43 4.72 5.44 3.89
CA PHE A 43 6.12 5.74 3.58
C PHE A 43 6.34 6.07 2.11
N ILE A 44 7.40 6.84 1.88
CA ILE A 44 7.98 7.07 0.57
C ILE A 44 9.45 6.66 0.64
N THR A 45 9.88 5.85 -0.30
CA THR A 45 11.30 5.57 -0.52
C THR A 45 11.75 6.32 -1.75
N THR A 46 12.69 7.25 -1.57
CA THR A 46 13.25 8.00 -2.69
C THR A 46 14.11 7.10 -3.56
N LYS A 47 14.38 7.51 -4.80
CA LYS A 47 15.39 6.83 -5.66
C LYS A 47 16.75 6.63 -4.99
N SER A 48 17.13 7.53 -4.07
CA SER A 48 18.38 7.44 -3.31
C SER A 48 18.35 6.36 -2.22
N GLY A 49 17.20 5.71 -1.99
CA GLY A 49 17.00 4.69 -0.96
C GLY A 49 16.56 5.25 0.40
N GLU A 50 16.39 6.56 0.53
CA GLU A 50 15.93 7.18 1.79
C GLU A 50 14.45 6.85 2.02
N LYS A 51 14.14 6.24 3.16
CA LYS A 51 12.76 5.92 3.57
C LYS A 51 12.23 7.00 4.49
N ILE A 52 11.24 7.74 4.02
CA ILE A 52 10.61 8.86 4.71
C ILE A 52 9.21 8.44 5.17
N ALA A 53 8.93 8.59 6.47
CA ALA A 53 7.60 8.42 7.01
C ALA A 53 6.72 9.64 6.70
N ILE A 54 5.54 9.42 6.12
CA ILE A 54 4.63 10.50 5.73
C ILE A 54 4.10 11.25 6.97
N SER A 55 3.96 10.58 8.11
CA SER A 55 3.61 11.22 9.38
C SER A 55 4.61 12.28 9.84
N SER A 56 5.89 12.11 9.50
CA SER A 56 6.97 13.02 9.91
C SER A 56 7.08 14.22 8.97
N ALA A 57 6.69 14.04 7.71
CA ALA A 57 6.73 15.07 6.70
C ALA A 57 5.37 15.79 6.64
N ARG A 58 5.30 17.00 7.22
CA ARG A 58 4.09 17.85 7.34
C ARG A 58 3.54 18.38 5.99
N GLY A 59 3.23 17.50 5.04
CA GLY A 59 2.56 17.83 3.77
C GLY A 59 3.43 18.49 2.70
N LYS A 60 4.76 18.59 2.90
CA LYS A 60 5.70 19.22 1.93
C LYS A 60 6.48 18.21 1.07
N LEU A 61 6.02 16.96 0.97
CA LEU A 61 6.69 15.95 0.16
C LEU A 61 6.37 16.14 -1.32
N GLN A 62 7.42 16.42 -2.12
CA GLN A 62 7.33 16.39 -3.57
C GLN A 62 7.72 15.00 -4.07
N LEU A 63 6.72 14.31 -4.64
CA LEU A 63 6.88 13.00 -5.25
C LEU A 63 7.60 13.12 -6.60
N ARG A 64 8.57 12.24 -6.87
CA ARG A 64 9.29 12.20 -8.15
C ARG A 64 9.09 10.87 -8.85
N MET A 65 9.25 10.86 -10.17
CA MET A 65 9.21 9.61 -10.93
C MET A 65 10.28 8.64 -10.42
N GLY A 66 9.87 7.39 -10.23
CA GLY A 66 10.64 6.27 -9.71
C GLY A 66 10.92 6.30 -8.21
N ASP A 67 10.33 7.23 -7.46
CA ASP A 67 10.14 7.01 -6.02
C ASP A 67 9.18 5.82 -5.81
N VAL A 68 9.24 5.19 -4.64
CA VAL A 68 8.34 4.09 -4.27
C VAL A 68 7.45 4.54 -3.13
N VAL A 69 6.14 4.42 -3.29
CA VAL A 69 5.17 4.76 -2.26
C VAL A 69 4.63 3.48 -1.65
N GLU A 70 4.65 3.40 -0.32
CA GLU A 70 3.98 2.35 0.46
C GLU A 70 2.55 2.83 0.78
N ARG A 71 1.64 2.61 -0.18
CA ARG A 71 0.22 2.97 -0.05
C ARG A 71 -0.54 1.94 0.77
N HIS A 72 -1.62 2.35 1.42
CA HIS A 72 -2.53 1.44 2.13
C HIS A 72 -3.18 0.43 1.19
N LEU A 73 -3.56 -0.72 1.75
CA LEU A 73 -4.40 -1.70 1.09
C LEU A 73 -5.75 -1.07 0.70
N ARG A 74 -6.25 -1.41 -0.47
CA ARG A 74 -7.54 -0.96 -1.00
C ARG A 74 -8.35 -2.11 -1.56
N ASP A 75 -9.62 -1.84 -1.76
CA ASP A 75 -10.53 -2.75 -2.45
C ASP A 75 -9.98 -3.12 -3.83
N GLY A 76 -9.95 -4.43 -4.12
CA GLY A 76 -9.44 -4.97 -5.39
C GLY A 76 -7.95 -5.31 -5.39
N ASP A 77 -7.20 -4.98 -4.34
CA ASP A 77 -5.83 -5.47 -4.16
C ASP A 77 -5.84 -6.98 -3.87
N VAL A 78 -4.93 -7.71 -4.52
CA VAL A 78 -4.82 -9.16 -4.29
C VAL A 78 -4.05 -9.46 -3.01
N VAL A 79 -4.65 -10.25 -2.14
CA VAL A 79 -4.09 -10.71 -0.87
C VAL A 79 -4.12 -12.23 -0.77
N ILE A 80 -3.09 -12.83 -0.18
CA ILE A 80 -3.03 -14.27 0.05
C ILE A 80 -3.44 -14.55 1.49
N PHE A 81 -4.48 -15.36 1.67
CA PHE A 81 -4.87 -15.87 2.98
C PHE A 81 -4.36 -17.30 3.15
N ASN A 82 -3.85 -17.58 4.35
CA ASN A 82 -3.43 -18.91 4.77
C ASN A 82 -4.15 -19.29 6.07
N ARG A 83 -4.69 -20.52 6.16
CA ARG A 83 -5.25 -21.08 7.41
C ARG A 83 -4.39 -22.25 7.86
N GLN A 84 -3.64 -22.06 8.93
CA GLN A 84 -2.79 -23.12 9.49
C GLN A 84 -3.62 -24.17 10.25
N PRO A 85 -3.28 -25.47 10.16
CA PRO A 85 -2.14 -26.06 9.46
C PRO A 85 -2.35 -26.20 7.94
N SER A 86 -1.35 -25.81 7.15
CA SER A 86 -1.40 -25.79 5.69
C SER A 86 -0.90 -27.12 5.10
N LEU A 87 -1.73 -28.17 5.13
CA LEU A 87 -1.36 -29.51 4.62
C LEU A 87 -1.58 -29.67 3.10
N HIS A 88 -2.37 -28.80 2.47
CA HIS A 88 -2.73 -28.88 1.05
C HIS A 88 -2.43 -27.57 0.31
N ARG A 89 -2.07 -27.62 -0.97
CA ARG A 89 -1.77 -26.42 -1.80
C ARG A 89 -2.88 -25.37 -1.81
N ILE A 90 -4.14 -25.80 -1.66
CA ILE A 90 -5.34 -24.96 -1.62
C ILE A 90 -5.45 -24.16 -0.30
N SER A 91 -4.65 -24.48 0.72
CA SER A 91 -4.63 -23.70 1.98
C SER A 91 -4.07 -22.29 1.84
N MET A 92 -3.39 -21.98 0.72
CA MET A 92 -2.99 -20.65 0.30
C MET A 92 -3.75 -20.25 -0.97
N MET A 93 -4.64 -19.28 -0.85
CA MET A 93 -5.44 -18.78 -1.97
C MET A 93 -5.37 -17.25 -2.06
N GLY A 94 -5.40 -16.75 -3.29
CA GLY A 94 -5.50 -15.33 -3.58
C GLY A 94 -6.95 -14.87 -3.54
N PHE A 95 -7.20 -13.75 -2.87
CA PHE A 95 -8.48 -13.08 -2.76
C PHE A 95 -8.30 -11.60 -3.12
N LYS A 96 -9.39 -10.92 -3.45
CA LYS A 96 -9.45 -9.47 -3.69
C LYS A 96 -10.22 -8.74 -2.59
#